data_AF-F3FH31-F1
#
_entry.id   AF-F3FH31-F1
#
_cell.length_a   1.000
_cell.length_b   1.000
_cell.length_c   1.000
_cell.angle_alpha   90.00
_cell.angle_beta   90.00
_cell.angle_gamma   90.00
#
_symmetry.space_group_name_H-M   'P 1'
#
loop_
_entity.id
_entity.type
_entity.pdbx_description
1 polymer ?
#
loop_
_entity_poly.entity_id
_entity_poly.type
_entity_poly.pdbx_seq_one_letter_code
_entity_poly.pdbx_strand_id
1 'polypeptide(L)'
;MSSAIGIKTEQDLVQLRIAGRLAADVLAMITPYVKAGVSTEALDDICNEYIVKELKVIPANVGYHGFTKTTCISPNAVVCHGIPSATDILKEGDIVNIDVAVIKDGWYGDTSRMYLVGEVSPLARRLV
;
A
#
# COMPACT_ATOMS: atom_id res chain seq x y z
N MET A 1 13.89 -1.11 24.20
CA MET A 1 14.96 -2.13 24.34
C MET A 1 15.49 -2.40 22.95
N SER A 2 16.81 -2.31 22.73
CA SER A 2 17.40 -2.72 21.46
C SER A 2 17.36 -4.26 21.40
N SER A 3 16.40 -4.81 20.68
CA SER A 3 16.39 -6.25 20.38
C SER A 3 17.45 -6.49 19.31
N ALA A 4 18.39 -7.40 19.60
CA ALA A 4 19.31 -7.93 18.60
C ALA A 4 18.55 -8.34 17.33
N ILE A 5 19.16 -8.14 16.16
CA ILE A 5 18.57 -8.56 14.88
C ILE A 5 18.38 -10.08 14.91
N GLY A 6 17.13 -10.54 14.91
CA GLY A 6 16.80 -11.96 14.95
C GLY A 6 17.15 -12.63 13.62
N ILE A 7 17.99 -13.66 13.67
CA ILE A 7 18.29 -14.50 12.51
C ILE A 7 17.09 -15.42 12.26
N LYS A 8 16.54 -15.34 11.05
CA LYS A 8 15.32 -16.07 10.66
C LYS A 8 15.62 -17.54 10.35
N THR A 9 14.73 -18.41 10.80
CA THR A 9 14.73 -19.84 10.44
C THR A 9 14.13 -20.06 9.05
N GLU A 10 14.27 -21.26 8.49
CA GLU A 10 13.63 -21.60 7.22
C GLU A 10 12.09 -21.48 7.30
N GLN A 11 11.49 -21.87 8.43
CA GLN A 11 10.05 -21.71 8.65
C GLN A 11 9.63 -20.24 8.66
N ASP A 12 10.42 -19.37 9.33
CA ASP A 12 10.17 -17.93 9.32
C ASP A 12 10.20 -17.36 7.90
N LEU A 13 11.17 -17.79 7.08
CA LEU A 13 11.29 -17.34 5.70
C LEU A 13 10.09 -17.75 4.85
N VAL A 14 9.50 -18.93 5.09
CA VAL A 14 8.27 -19.34 4.41
C VAL A 14 7.12 -18.39 4.76
N GLN A 15 6.96 -18.04 6.03
CA GLN A 15 5.88 -17.13 6.45
C GLN A 15 6.10 -15.70 5.92
N LEU A 16 7.33 -15.20 5.95
CA LEU A 16 7.69 -13.90 5.36
C LEU A 16 7.40 -13.85 3.85
N ARG A 17 7.67 -14.93 3.11
CA ARG A 17 7.35 -15.00 1.67
C ARG A 17 5.85 -14.94 1.42
N ILE A 18 5.05 -15.61 2.25
CA ILE A 18 3.59 -15.58 2.15
C ILE A 18 3.08 -14.17 2.43
N ALA A 19 3.47 -13.57 3.58
CA ALA A 19 3.02 -12.23 3.95
C ALA A 19 3.43 -11.17 2.90
N GLY A 20 4.69 -11.21 2.44
CA GLY A 20 5.17 -10.31 1.40
C GLY A 20 4.48 -10.49 0.05
N ARG A 21 4.14 -11.74 -0.33
CA ARG A 21 3.35 -12.01 -1.55
C ARG A 21 1.96 -11.39 -1.45
N LEU A 22 1.28 -11.58 -0.31
CA LEU A 22 -0.07 -11.04 -0.08
C LEU A 22 -0.09 -9.51 -0.17
N ALA A 23 0.89 -8.82 0.43
CA ALA A 23 1.01 -7.36 0.30
C ALA A 23 1.22 -6.93 -1.17
N ALA A 24 2.07 -7.64 -1.92
CA ALA A 24 2.29 -7.38 -3.34
C ALA A 24 1.05 -7.65 -4.21
N ASP A 25 0.21 -8.64 -3.84
CA ASP A 25 -1.03 -8.95 -4.55
C ASP A 25 -2.05 -7.80 -4.42
N VAL A 26 -2.08 -7.08 -3.29
CA VAL A 26 -2.90 -5.85 -3.14
C VAL A 26 -2.48 -4.79 -4.15
N LEU A 27 -1.16 -4.55 -4.28
CA LEU A 27 -0.62 -3.59 -5.25
C LEU A 27 -0.91 -4.00 -6.71
N ALA A 28 -0.84 -5.29 -7.02
CA ALA A 28 -1.26 -5.80 -8.33
C ALA A 28 -2.75 -5.55 -8.58
N MET A 29 -3.60 -5.87 -7.60
CA MET A 29 -5.06 -5.75 -7.69
C MET A 29 -5.53 -4.30 -7.83
N ILE A 30 -4.91 -3.35 -7.11
CA ILE A 30 -5.36 -1.95 -7.13
C ILE A 30 -4.99 -1.22 -8.43
N THR A 31 -4.00 -1.72 -9.18
CA THR A 31 -3.47 -1.10 -10.41
C THR A 31 -4.56 -0.58 -11.37
N PRO A 32 -5.58 -1.36 -11.80
CA PRO A 32 -6.63 -0.88 -12.71
C PRO A 32 -7.53 0.22 -12.15
N TYR A 33 -7.52 0.47 -10.84
CA TYR A 33 -8.34 1.49 -10.18
C TYR A 33 -7.60 2.83 -10.04
N VAL A 34 -6.28 2.86 -10.21
CA VAL A 34 -5.47 4.07 -10.13
C VAL A 34 -5.65 4.89 -11.41
N LYS A 35 -6.66 5.77 -11.41
CA LYS A 35 -7.05 6.61 -12.55
C LYS A 35 -7.56 7.97 -12.11
N ALA A 36 -7.55 8.93 -13.02
CA ALA A 36 -8.06 10.27 -12.76
C ALA A 36 -9.54 10.25 -12.35
N GLY A 37 -9.91 11.13 -11.41
CA GLY A 37 -11.26 11.24 -10.86
C GLY A 37 -11.57 10.31 -9.70
N VAL A 38 -10.64 9.41 -9.31
CA VAL A 38 -10.80 8.54 -8.14
C VAL A 38 -10.19 9.22 -6.91
N SER A 39 -10.90 9.19 -5.77
CA SER A 39 -10.36 9.67 -4.50
C SER A 39 -9.38 8.67 -3.90
N THR A 40 -8.42 9.15 -3.12
CA THR A 40 -7.53 8.25 -2.36
C THR A 40 -8.32 7.40 -1.35
N GLU A 41 -9.40 7.92 -0.77
CA GLU A 41 -10.33 7.14 0.06
C GLU A 41 -10.92 5.94 -0.69
N ALA A 42 -11.40 6.13 -1.92
CA ALA A 42 -11.99 5.04 -2.70
C ALA A 42 -10.95 3.94 -3.02
N LEU A 43 -9.69 4.32 -3.23
CA LEU A 43 -8.60 3.35 -3.40
C LEU A 43 -8.32 2.59 -2.09
N ASP A 44 -8.35 3.28 -0.95
CA ASP A 44 -8.19 2.65 0.37
C ASP A 44 -9.31 1.64 0.66
N ASP A 45 -10.56 1.99 0.36
CA ASP A 45 -11.72 1.12 0.54
C ASP A 45 -11.60 -0.17 -0.29
N ILE A 46 -11.16 -0.06 -1.55
CA ILE A 46 -10.93 -1.22 -2.43
C ILE A 46 -9.81 -2.11 -1.87
N CYS A 47 -8.70 -1.50 -1.44
CA CYS A 47 -7.61 -2.22 -0.78
C CYS A 47 -8.08 -2.92 0.50
N ASN A 48 -8.86 -2.24 1.34
CA ASN A 48 -9.41 -2.79 2.58
C ASN A 48 -10.28 -4.02 2.30
N GLU A 49 -11.22 -3.88 1.36
CA GLU A 49 -12.12 -4.96 0.98
C GLU A 49 -11.34 -6.19 0.50
N TYR A 50 -10.35 -5.99 -0.37
CA TYR A 50 -9.51 -7.08 -0.87
C TYR A 50 -8.69 -7.74 0.26
N ILE A 51 -8.07 -6.95 1.13
CA ILE A 51 -7.27 -7.44 2.26
C ILE A 51 -8.13 -8.28 3.22
N VAL A 52 -9.31 -7.76 3.60
CA VAL A 52 -10.14 -8.36 4.65
C VAL A 52 -10.99 -9.51 4.11
N LYS A 53 -11.64 -9.34 2.95
CA LYS A 53 -12.60 -10.32 2.43
C LYS A 53 -11.96 -11.40 1.57
N GLU A 54 -11.04 -11.02 0.69
CA GLU A 54 -10.41 -11.94 -0.26
C GLU A 54 -9.18 -12.61 0.35
N LEU A 55 -8.20 -11.82 0.81
CA LEU A 55 -6.95 -12.35 1.37
C LEU A 55 -7.12 -12.90 2.79
N LYS A 56 -8.15 -12.44 3.51
CA LYS A 56 -8.46 -12.83 4.90
C LYS A 56 -7.26 -12.61 5.83
N VAL A 57 -6.65 -11.42 5.72
CA VAL A 57 -5.54 -10.97 6.56
C VAL A 57 -5.84 -9.61 7.18
N ILE A 58 -5.00 -9.20 8.13
CA ILE A 58 -5.21 -7.96 8.89
C ILE A 58 -4.47 -6.81 8.19
N PRO A 59 -5.10 -5.66 7.95
CA PRO A 59 -4.39 -4.46 7.51
C PRO A 59 -3.55 -3.91 8.66
N ALA A 60 -2.23 -3.86 8.48
CA ALA A 60 -1.30 -3.55 9.57
C ALA A 60 -1.33 -2.08 10.02
N ASN A 61 -1.71 -1.18 9.11
CA ASN A 61 -1.67 0.26 9.36
C ASN A 61 -2.81 0.73 10.28
N VAL A 62 -3.96 0.04 10.28
CA VAL A 62 -5.13 0.45 11.05
C VAL A 62 -4.85 0.35 12.55
N GLY A 63 -4.85 1.49 13.22
CA GLY A 63 -4.56 1.62 14.65
C GLY A 63 -3.08 1.79 15.00
N TYR A 64 -2.15 1.63 14.04
CA TYR A 64 -0.72 1.80 14.28
C TYR A 64 -0.40 3.27 14.60
N HIS A 65 -0.02 3.54 15.85
CA HIS A 65 0.15 4.91 16.37
C HIS A 65 -1.04 5.86 16.10
N GLY A 66 -2.26 5.31 16.03
CA GLY A 66 -3.47 6.07 15.74
C GLY A 66 -3.72 6.36 14.26
N PHE A 67 -2.96 5.76 13.33
CA PHE A 67 -3.26 5.81 11.90
C PHE A 67 -4.61 5.14 11.61
N THR A 68 -5.46 5.79 10.81
CA THR A 68 -6.90 5.44 10.71
C THR A 68 -7.28 4.72 9.42
N LYS A 69 -6.36 4.62 8.45
CA LYS A 69 -6.63 4.07 7.12
C LYS A 69 -5.87 2.76 6.87
N THR A 70 -6.27 2.06 5.82
CA THR A 70 -5.75 0.72 5.48
C THR A 70 -4.37 0.80 4.84
N THR A 71 -4.18 1.77 3.96
CA THR A 71 -3.01 2.00 3.12
C THR A 71 -2.53 3.44 3.30
N CYS A 72 -1.27 3.69 2.96
CA CYS A 72 -0.80 5.06 2.78
C CYS A 72 -0.82 5.40 1.29
N ILE A 73 -1.46 6.51 0.93
CA ILE A 73 -1.56 6.93 -0.48
C ILE A 73 -0.97 8.34 -0.58
N SER A 74 0.16 8.43 -1.28
CA SER A 74 1.02 9.61 -1.25
C SER A 74 1.17 10.18 -2.68
N PRO A 75 0.31 11.12 -3.08
CA PRO A 75 0.39 11.75 -4.40
C PRO A 75 1.49 12.82 -4.45
N ASN A 76 2.22 12.86 -5.57
CA ASN A 76 3.15 13.92 -5.95
C ASN A 76 4.19 14.28 -4.86
N ALA A 77 4.00 15.42 -4.19
CA ALA A 77 4.95 15.95 -3.20
C ALA A 77 4.81 15.28 -1.82
N VAL A 78 3.76 14.51 -1.58
CA VAL A 78 3.62 13.71 -0.36
C VAL A 78 4.63 12.57 -0.44
N VAL A 79 5.65 12.62 0.42
CA VAL A 79 6.79 11.67 0.34
C VAL A 79 6.37 10.27 0.78
N CYS A 80 5.69 10.16 1.91
CA CYS A 80 5.17 8.90 2.46
C CYS A 80 4.03 9.20 3.45
N HIS A 81 3.35 8.14 3.91
CA HIS A 81 2.32 8.20 4.95
C HIS A 81 1.17 9.18 4.64
N GLY A 82 0.87 9.44 3.36
CA GLY A 82 -0.34 10.17 2.99
C GLY A 82 -1.58 9.44 3.50
N ILE A 83 -2.45 10.15 4.21
CA ILE A 83 -3.69 9.60 4.77
C ILE A 83 -4.77 9.71 3.68
N PRO A 84 -5.35 8.58 3.21
CA PRO A 84 -6.50 8.60 2.30
C PRO A 84 -7.62 9.55 2.74
N SER A 85 -8.18 10.28 1.78
CA SER A 85 -9.21 11.29 1.99
C SER A 85 -10.19 11.33 0.82
N ALA A 86 -11.47 11.53 1.12
CA ALA A 86 -12.52 11.66 0.11
C ALA A 86 -12.36 12.93 -0.75
N THR A 87 -11.63 13.94 -0.28
CA THR A 87 -11.39 15.20 -1.00
C THR A 87 -10.17 15.17 -1.90
N ASP A 88 -9.28 14.19 -1.71
CA ASP A 88 -8.03 14.09 -2.45
C ASP A 88 -8.27 13.24 -3.70
N ILE A 89 -8.66 13.93 -4.78
CA ILE A 89 -9.01 13.30 -6.06
C ILE A 89 -7.77 13.27 -6.96
N LEU A 90 -7.40 12.07 -7.43
CA LEU A 90 -6.33 11.89 -8.41
C LEU A 90 -6.66 12.61 -9.72
N LYS A 91 -5.66 13.24 -10.32
CA LYS A 91 -5.79 13.99 -11.57
C LYS A 91 -4.94 13.36 -12.65
N GLU A 92 -5.34 13.61 -13.90
CA GLU A 92 -4.53 13.25 -15.07
C GLU A 92 -3.12 13.85 -14.93
N GLY A 93 -2.11 13.01 -15.06
CA GLY A 93 -0.71 13.41 -14.96
C GLY A 93 -0.09 13.31 -13.56
N ASP A 94 -0.86 12.94 -12.53
CA ASP A 94 -0.33 12.66 -11.18
C ASP A 94 0.56 11.41 -11.17
N ILE A 95 1.51 11.39 -10.23
CA ILE A 95 2.16 10.15 -9.76
C ILE A 95 1.76 9.91 -8.32
N VAL A 96 1.56 8.65 -7.95
CA VAL A 96 1.07 8.30 -6.62
C VAL A 96 1.77 7.05 -6.10
N ASN A 97 2.29 7.12 -4.88
CA ASN A 97 2.72 5.93 -4.14
C ASN A 97 1.51 5.32 -3.42
N ILE A 98 1.35 4.00 -3.49
CA ILE A 98 0.48 3.27 -2.57
C ILE A 98 1.36 2.31 -1.78
N ASP A 99 1.29 2.42 -0.46
CA ASP A 99 2.02 1.61 0.51
C ASP A 99 1.05 0.70 1.27
N VAL A 100 1.37 -0.58 1.30
CA VAL A 100 0.54 -1.64 1.84
C VAL A 100 1.35 -2.46 2.84
N ALA A 101 0.81 -2.55 4.06
CA ALA A 101 1.28 -3.46 5.07
C ALA A 101 0.14 -4.38 5.55
N VAL A 102 0.40 -5.69 5.61
CA VAL A 102 -0.55 -6.72 6.06
C VAL A 102 0.08 -7.63 7.11
N ILE A 103 -0.75 -8.21 7.97
CA ILE A 103 -0.34 -9.22 8.96
C ILE A 103 -1.01 -10.55 8.63
N LYS A 104 -0.21 -11.56 8.31
CA LYS A 104 -0.63 -12.97 8.14
C LYS A 104 -0.01 -13.81 9.25
N ASP A 105 -0.83 -14.40 10.11
CA ASP A 105 -0.38 -15.32 11.17
C ASP A 105 0.77 -14.76 12.03
N GLY A 106 0.73 -13.45 12.32
CA GLY A 106 1.75 -12.72 13.09
C GLY A 106 2.93 -12.19 12.27
N TRP A 107 2.99 -12.47 10.97
CA TRP A 107 4.05 -12.04 10.06
C TRP A 107 3.62 -10.85 9.21
N TYR A 108 4.49 -9.84 9.16
CA TYR A 108 4.27 -8.63 8.38
C TYR A 108 4.77 -8.81 6.95
N GLY A 109 3.93 -8.43 6.00
CA GLY A 109 4.32 -8.12 4.63
C GLY A 109 4.17 -6.63 4.42
N ASP A 110 5.20 -5.98 3.89
CA ASP A 110 5.24 -4.52 3.72
C ASP A 110 5.92 -4.20 2.39
N THR A 111 5.23 -3.44 1.54
CA THR A 111 5.72 -3.02 0.22
C THR A 111 4.91 -1.85 -0.34
N SER A 112 5.51 -1.07 -1.23
CA SER A 112 4.84 0.00 -1.96
C SER A 112 5.18 0.01 -3.44
N ARG A 113 4.38 0.71 -4.23
CA ARG A 113 4.61 0.94 -5.67
C ARG A 113 4.19 2.34 -6.07
N MET A 114 4.96 2.94 -6.97
CA MET A 114 4.58 4.15 -7.69
C MET A 114 3.69 3.82 -8.89
N TYR A 115 2.62 4.59 -9.08
CA TYR A 115 1.70 4.50 -10.20
C TYR A 115 1.66 5.81 -10.97
N LEU A 116 1.42 5.69 -12.27
CA LEU A 116 1.19 6.81 -13.17
C LEU A 116 -0.32 6.95 -13.37
N VAL A 117 -0.87 8.15 -13.14
CA VAL A 117 -2.29 8.41 -13.36
C VAL A 117 -2.49 8.96 -14.76
N GLY A 118 -2.89 8.09 -15.69
CA GLY A 118 -3.03 8.45 -17.10
C GLY A 118 -1.70 8.82 -17.76
N GLU A 119 -1.72 9.84 -18.61
CA GLU A 119 -0.51 10.36 -19.27
C GLU A 119 0.22 11.38 -18.39
N VAL A 120 1.42 10.99 -17.94
CA VAL A 120 2.28 11.82 -17.09
C VAL A 120 3.35 12.55 -17.90
N SER A 121 3.90 13.62 -17.31
CA SER A 121 5.04 14.31 -17.91
C SER A 121 6.28 13.40 -18.06
N PRO A 122 7.18 13.67 -19.03
CA PRO A 122 8.44 12.91 -19.16
C PRO A 122 9.30 12.93 -17.90
N LEU A 123 9.26 14.02 -17.12
CA LEU A 123 9.98 14.14 -15.86
C LEU A 123 9.41 13.18 -14.80
N ALA A 124 8.09 13.15 -14.67
CA ALA A 124 7.40 12.24 -13.75
C ALA A 124 7.63 10.77 -14.13
N ARG A 125 7.54 10.43 -15.43
CA ARG A 125 7.84 9.09 -15.93
C ARG A 125 9.28 8.64 -15.70
N ARG A 126 10.23 9.59 -15.65
CA ARG A 126 11.64 9.30 -15.35
C ARG A 126 11.90 9.12 -13.86
N LEU A 127 11.12 9.79 -13.01
CA LEU A 127 11.26 9.73 -11.56
C LEU A 127 10.73 8.41 -10.98
N VAL A 128 9.63 7.91 -11.55
CA VAL A 128 9.01 6.62 -11.23
C VAL A 128 9.80 5.48 -11.87
#